data_AF-A0A164J369-F1
#
_entry.id   AF-A0A164J369-F1
#
_cell.length_a   1.000
_cell.length_b   1.000
_cell.length_c   1.000
_cell.angle_alpha   90.00
_cell.angle_beta   90.00
_cell.angle_gamma   90.00
#
_symmetry.space_group_name_H-M   'P 1'
#
loop_
_entity.id
_entity.type
_entity.pdbx_description
1 polymer ?
#
loop_
_entity_poly.entity_id
_entity_poly.type
_entity_poly.pdbx_seq_one_letter_code
_entity_poly.pdbx_strand_id
1 'polypeptide(L)'
;MKCEIEGEYVHNINGRGGGEVTLPQTDAILRTDESFRNFDQQTHHTGISVLQNLPINMVDAFPIDPMHLVYLGAVRKLLHKWCNQRRSMKVKISKHIITEISLILDDIAKFIPVEFNRKTRSLDDVSRLKATECRLLLLYVFPVILKHRLPEQIYQHFMLLHIAIRILPWNEKVKDQANIEYANQLLILFVEQSPEIYGNSFITYNIHNLIHLADDCRRLGAIETQQCVAS
;
A
#
# COMPACT_ATOMS: atom_id res chain seq x y z
N MET A 1 3.86 -10.98 -8.17
CA MET A 1 3.57 -9.80 -9.00
C MET A 1 2.64 -10.21 -10.13
N LYS A 2 1.54 -9.49 -10.35
CA LYS A 2 0.47 -9.92 -11.26
C LYS A 2 0.61 -9.41 -12.70
N CYS A 3 1.55 -8.51 -12.97
CA CYS A 3 1.87 -8.02 -14.30
C CYS A 3 3.36 -8.15 -14.64
N GLU A 4 3.66 -8.11 -15.93
CA GLU A 4 5.00 -8.13 -16.50
C GLU A 4 5.58 -6.72 -16.48
N ILE A 5 6.43 -6.45 -15.48
CA ILE A 5 7.09 -5.16 -15.35
C ILE A 5 8.55 -5.37 -14.99
N GLU A 6 9.42 -4.67 -15.71
CA GLU A 6 10.84 -4.60 -15.41
C GLU A 6 11.12 -3.46 -14.45
N GLY A 7 11.95 -3.75 -13.44
CA GLY A 7 12.29 -2.78 -12.41
C GLY A 7 13.43 -1.86 -12.81
N GLU A 8 13.23 -0.56 -12.65
CA GLU A 8 14.29 0.43 -12.83
C GLU A 8 15.01 0.69 -11.50
N TYR A 9 16.34 0.54 -11.48
CA TYR A 9 17.13 0.78 -10.27
C TYR A 9 17.44 2.27 -10.09
N VAL A 10 16.97 2.86 -8.99
CA VAL A 10 17.19 4.26 -8.65
C VAL A 10 18.19 4.37 -7.50
N HIS A 11 19.32 5.02 -7.76
CA HIS A 11 20.33 5.29 -6.74
C HIS A 11 19.86 6.32 -5.70
N ASN A 12 20.24 6.12 -4.44
CA ASN A 12 20.00 7.12 -3.41
C ASN A 12 20.81 8.39 -3.66
N ILE A 13 20.12 9.55 -3.63
CA ILE A 13 20.68 10.89 -3.91
C ILE A 13 21.86 11.24 -2.96
N ASN A 14 21.98 10.58 -1.80
CA ASN A 14 23.01 10.88 -0.80
C ASN A 14 24.31 10.06 -0.94
N GLY A 15 24.47 9.23 -1.98
CA GLY A 15 25.74 8.56 -2.32
C GLY A 15 26.30 7.57 -1.29
N ARG A 16 25.62 7.32 -0.17
CA ARG A 16 26.01 6.34 0.86
C ARG A 16 24.99 5.21 0.92
N GLY A 17 25.30 4.10 0.25
CA GLY A 17 24.67 2.79 0.44
C GLY A 17 23.30 2.60 -0.22
N GLY A 18 23.28 1.73 -1.24
CA GLY A 18 22.07 1.14 -1.82
C GLY A 18 21.21 2.06 -2.68
N GLY A 19 20.44 1.45 -3.57
CA GLY A 19 19.36 2.03 -4.38
C GLY A 19 18.11 1.16 -4.26
N GLU A 20 16.99 1.66 -4.76
CA GLU A 20 15.72 0.94 -4.75
C GLU A 20 15.29 0.60 -6.18
N VAL A 21 14.74 -0.59 -6.36
CA VAL A 21 14.08 -0.95 -7.63
C VAL A 21 12.68 -0.34 -7.64
N THR A 22 12.36 0.36 -8.73
CA THR A 22 11.10 1.07 -8.94
C THR A 22 10.33 0.49 -10.10
N LEU A 23 9.00 0.60 -10.04
CA LEU A 23 8.05 -0.04 -10.94
C LEU A 23 6.99 0.98 -11.37
N PRO A 24 7.38 2.02 -12.14
CA PRO A 24 6.54 3.18 -12.39
C PRO A 24 5.35 2.89 -13.32
N GLN A 25 5.44 1.86 -14.15
CA GLN A 25 4.40 1.53 -15.14
C GLN A 25 3.16 0.94 -14.46
N THR A 26 1.98 1.49 -14.77
CA THR A 26 0.67 1.07 -14.22
C THR A 26 -0.19 0.29 -15.23
N ASP A 27 0.15 0.33 -16.53
CA ASP A 27 -0.56 -0.29 -17.64
C ASP A 27 0.14 -1.56 -18.19
N ALA A 28 0.97 -2.18 -17.35
CA ALA A 28 1.73 -3.37 -17.71
C ALA A 28 0.83 -4.58 -18.02
N ILE A 29 1.27 -5.44 -18.95
CA ILE A 29 0.56 -6.65 -19.36
C ILE A 29 0.39 -7.58 -18.15
N LEU A 30 -0.83 -8.08 -17.92
CA LEU A 30 -1.09 -9.04 -16.84
C LEU A 30 -0.48 -10.40 -17.15
N ARG A 31 0.15 -11.02 -16.15
CA ARG A 31 0.63 -12.40 -16.24
C ARG A 31 -0.56 -13.36 -16.30
N THR A 32 -0.42 -14.44 -17.05
CA THR A 32 -1.41 -15.52 -17.14
C THR A 32 -0.91 -16.81 -16.51
N ASP A 33 -1.81 -17.74 -16.22
CA ASP A 33 -1.44 -19.09 -15.77
C ASP A 33 -0.54 -19.80 -16.80
N GLU A 34 -0.87 -19.66 -18.08
CA GLU A 34 -0.10 -20.23 -19.19
C GLU A 34 1.31 -19.62 -19.26
N SER A 35 1.45 -18.29 -19.22
CA SER A 35 2.77 -17.65 -19.27
C SER A 35 3.65 -18.04 -18.08
N PHE A 36 3.04 -18.25 -16.91
CA PHE A 36 3.75 -18.71 -15.72
C PHE A 36 4.21 -20.17 -15.87
N ARG A 37 3.34 -21.06 -16.36
CA ARG A 37 3.66 -22.48 -16.56
C ARG A 37 4.67 -22.71 -17.70
N ASN A 38 4.69 -21.83 -18.69
CA ASN A 38 5.65 -21.85 -19.80
C ASN A 38 7.02 -21.24 -19.45
N PHE A 39 7.16 -20.66 -18.25
CA PHE A 39 8.40 -20.00 -17.80
C PHE A 39 8.82 -18.82 -18.70
N ASP A 40 7.86 -18.10 -19.27
CA ASP A 40 8.12 -17.01 -20.22
C ASP A 40 8.98 -15.90 -19.60
N GLN A 41 8.89 -15.69 -18.28
CA GLN A 41 9.70 -14.70 -17.55
C GLN A 41 10.82 -15.37 -16.74
N GLN A 42 11.85 -15.90 -17.40
CA GLN A 42 12.93 -16.69 -16.78
C GLN A 42 13.59 -16.03 -15.56
N THR A 43 13.78 -14.71 -15.56
CA THR A 43 14.41 -13.94 -14.46
C THR A 43 13.58 -13.91 -13.18
N HIS A 44 12.28 -14.18 -13.27
CA HIS A 44 11.35 -14.20 -12.14
C HIS A 44 11.08 -15.60 -11.59
N HIS A 45 11.61 -16.64 -12.23
CA HIS A 45 11.45 -18.03 -11.80
C HIS A 45 12.73 -18.53 -11.12
N THR A 46 12.65 -18.81 -9.82
CA THR A 46 13.77 -19.41 -9.06
C THR A 46 13.78 -20.94 -9.11
N GLY A 47 12.75 -21.54 -9.73
CA GLY A 47 12.58 -22.98 -9.87
C GLY A 47 11.13 -23.36 -10.20
N ILE A 48 10.89 -24.66 -10.33
CA ILE A 48 9.55 -25.22 -10.55
C ILE A 48 8.86 -25.37 -9.19
N SER A 49 7.71 -24.74 -9.01
CA SER A 49 6.90 -24.90 -7.79
C SER A 49 6.11 -26.21 -7.85
N VAL A 50 6.10 -26.98 -6.75
CA VAL A 50 5.28 -28.20 -6.62
C VAL A 50 3.78 -27.93 -6.84
N LEU A 51 3.35 -26.69 -6.61
CA LEU A 51 1.98 -26.24 -6.83
C LEU A 51 1.59 -26.21 -8.31
N GLN A 52 2.57 -26.15 -9.23
CA GLN A 52 2.29 -26.25 -10.67
C GLN A 52 1.71 -27.63 -11.04
N ASN A 53 1.91 -28.67 -10.23
CA ASN A 53 1.33 -29.99 -10.48
C ASN A 53 -0.18 -30.04 -10.19
N LEU A 54 -0.73 -29.02 -9.52
CA LEU A 54 -2.15 -28.93 -9.20
C LEU A 54 -2.90 -28.17 -10.31
N PRO A 55 -4.20 -28.47 -10.52
CA PRO A 55 -5.05 -27.76 -11.47
C PRO A 55 -5.53 -26.42 -10.87
N ILE A 56 -4.59 -25.60 -10.40
CA ILE A 56 -4.83 -24.27 -9.85
C ILE A 56 -4.16 -23.22 -10.74
N ASN A 57 -4.80 -22.05 -10.85
CA ASN A 57 -4.23 -20.93 -11.59
C ASN A 57 -3.10 -20.29 -10.76
N MET A 58 -1.88 -20.30 -11.30
CA MET A 58 -0.68 -19.88 -10.58
C MET A 58 -0.57 -18.37 -10.35
N VAL A 59 -1.41 -17.56 -10.98
CA VAL A 59 -1.45 -16.10 -10.84
C VAL A 59 -2.65 -15.63 -10.03
N ASP A 60 -3.84 -16.17 -10.33
CA ASP A 60 -5.11 -15.71 -9.75
C ASP A 60 -5.47 -16.42 -8.44
N ALA A 61 -5.03 -17.67 -8.23
CA ALA A 61 -5.37 -18.41 -7.01
C ALA A 61 -4.67 -17.88 -5.75
N PHE A 62 -3.65 -17.03 -5.92
CA PHE A 62 -2.87 -16.45 -4.83
C PHE A 62 -3.21 -14.96 -4.66
N PRO A 63 -4.08 -14.60 -3.70
CA PRO A 63 -4.37 -13.20 -3.39
C PRO A 63 -3.13 -12.48 -2.87
N ILE A 64 -3.05 -11.18 -3.14
CA ILE A 64 -2.06 -10.33 -2.49
C ILE A 64 -2.52 -10.04 -1.05
N ASP A 65 -1.68 -10.38 -0.07
CA ASP A 65 -1.99 -10.14 1.34
C ASP A 65 -2.09 -8.62 1.66
N PRO A 66 -3.28 -8.12 2.03
CA PRO A 66 -3.51 -6.71 2.36
C PRO A 66 -2.68 -6.23 3.54
N MET A 67 -2.36 -7.13 4.48
CA MET A 67 -1.53 -6.81 5.64
C MET A 67 -0.15 -6.32 5.20
N HIS A 68 0.48 -7.07 4.30
CA HIS A 68 1.82 -6.76 3.81
C HIS A 68 1.81 -5.67 2.74
N LEU A 69 0.81 -5.66 1.85
CA LEU A 69 0.73 -4.70 0.77
C LEU A 69 0.34 -3.31 1.25
N VAL A 70 -0.80 -3.20 1.93
CA VAL A 70 -1.41 -1.92 2.27
C VAL A 70 -0.84 -1.38 3.57
N TYR A 71 -0.93 -2.14 4.64
CA TYR A 71 -0.63 -1.63 5.99
C TYR A 71 0.87 -1.58 6.26
N LEU A 72 1.57 -2.72 6.14
CA LEU A 72 3.01 -2.78 6.35
C LEU A 72 3.78 -2.17 5.16
N GLY A 73 3.23 -2.24 3.94
CA GLY A 73 3.82 -1.73 2.71
C GLY A 73 3.53 -0.24 2.50
N ALA A 74 2.34 0.09 2.00
CA ALA A 74 1.99 1.45 1.58
C ALA A 74 1.94 2.47 2.74
N VAL A 75 1.16 2.20 3.79
CA VAL A 75 0.95 3.13 4.91
C VAL A 75 2.26 3.38 5.66
N ARG A 76 3.02 2.33 5.98
CA ARG A 76 4.32 2.49 6.63
C ARG A 76 5.32 3.23 5.75
N LYS A 77 5.33 2.99 4.43
CA LYS A 77 6.22 3.71 3.50
C LYS A 77 5.89 5.20 3.45
N LEU A 78 4.60 5.57 3.41
CA LEU A 78 4.15 6.96 3.54
C LEU A 78 4.69 7.59 4.82
N LEU A 79 4.48 6.94 5.97
CA LEU A 79 4.95 7.43 7.26
C LEU A 79 6.48 7.57 7.31
N HIS A 80 7.24 6.65 6.73
CA HIS A 80 8.69 6.78 6.62
C HIS A 80 9.11 7.96 5.75
N LYS A 81 8.42 8.22 4.64
CA LYS A 81 8.66 9.43 3.83
C LYS A 81 8.40 10.69 4.66
N TRP A 82 7.26 10.75 5.33
CA TRP A 82 6.84 11.92 6.10
C TRP A 82 7.70 12.18 7.35
N CYS A 83 8.24 11.14 7.99
CA CYS A 83 8.99 11.27 9.25
C CYS A 83 10.51 11.24 9.06
N ASN A 84 11.02 10.31 8.24
CA ASN A 84 12.45 9.99 8.21
C ASN A 84 13.14 10.46 6.92
N GLN A 85 12.42 10.51 5.79
CA GLN A 85 12.99 10.79 4.47
C GLN A 85 12.46 12.08 3.82
N ARG A 86 12.01 13.06 4.60
CA ARG A 86 11.42 14.35 4.12
C ARG A 86 12.30 15.09 3.10
N ARG A 87 13.61 14.93 3.18
CA ARG A 87 14.56 15.54 2.24
C ARG A 87 14.43 14.98 0.83
N SER A 88 14.03 13.72 0.68
CA SER A 88 13.81 13.07 -0.63
C SER A 88 12.46 13.41 -1.27
N MET A 89 11.49 13.94 -0.51
CA MET A 89 10.17 14.29 -1.03
C MET A 89 10.22 15.58 -1.85
N LYS A 90 9.41 15.67 -2.91
CA LYS A 90 9.24 16.90 -3.68
C LYS A 90 8.37 17.91 -2.92
N VAL A 91 7.27 17.43 -2.32
CA VAL A 91 6.44 18.24 -1.41
C VAL A 91 6.97 18.12 0.01
N LYS A 92 7.22 19.23 0.71
CA LYS A 92 7.84 19.21 2.04
C LYS A 92 6.81 19.25 3.16
N ILE A 93 7.04 18.45 4.21
CA ILE A 93 6.33 18.53 5.49
C ILE A 93 7.29 19.08 6.54
N SER A 94 6.85 20.04 7.35
CA SER A 94 7.67 20.58 8.44
C SER A 94 7.79 19.55 9.57
N LYS A 95 8.93 19.57 10.29
CA LYS A 95 9.10 18.70 11.47
C LYS A 95 8.06 19.01 12.55
N HIS A 96 7.70 20.29 12.70
CA HIS A 96 6.68 20.74 13.65
C HIS A 96 5.33 20.05 13.43
N ILE A 97 4.86 19.97 12.18
CA ILE A 97 3.59 19.29 11.85
C ILE A 97 3.64 17.81 12.28
N ILE A 98 4.76 17.12 12.04
CA ILE A 98 4.91 15.72 12.47
C ILE A 98 4.88 15.60 13.99
N THR A 99 5.56 16.49 14.71
CA THR A 99 5.54 16.51 16.18
C THR A 99 4.13 16.77 16.71
N GLU A 100 3.39 17.71 16.12
CA GLU A 100 2.00 17.98 16.48
C GLU A 100 1.11 16.74 16.28
N ILE A 101 1.24 16.07 15.14
CA ILE A 101 0.50 14.82 14.86
C ILE A 101 0.84 13.75 15.90
N SER A 102 2.11 13.56 16.26
CA SER A 102 2.51 12.59 17.29
C SER A 102 1.84 12.89 18.64
N LEU A 103 1.82 14.15 19.08
CA LEU A 103 1.18 14.54 20.34
C LEU A 103 -0.33 14.26 20.33
N ILE A 104 -1.00 14.51 19.20
CA ILE A 104 -2.42 14.19 19.02
C ILE A 104 -2.64 12.67 19.06
N LEU A 105 -1.77 11.88 18.45
CA LEU A 105 -1.87 10.41 18.48
C LEU A 105 -1.73 9.85 19.90
N ASP A 106 -0.84 10.42 20.71
CA ASP A 106 -0.67 10.03 22.11
C ASP A 106 -1.90 10.41 22.96
N ASP A 107 -2.58 11.51 22.64
CA ASP A 107 -3.82 11.88 23.31
C ASP A 107 -5.00 10.99 22.89
N ILE A 108 -5.17 10.75 21.59
CA ILE A 108 -6.19 9.85 21.03
C ILE A 108 -6.06 8.43 21.58
N ALA A 109 -4.85 7.98 21.92
CA ALA A 109 -4.60 6.64 22.45
C ALA A 109 -5.44 6.33 23.72
N LYS A 110 -5.81 7.36 24.48
CA LYS A 110 -6.65 7.24 25.68
C LYS A 110 -8.11 6.92 25.35
N PHE A 111 -8.57 7.33 24.17
CA PHE A 111 -9.96 7.24 23.72
C PHE A 111 -10.21 6.09 22.73
N ILE A 112 -9.19 5.29 22.43
CA ILE A 112 -9.34 4.11 21.57
C ILE A 112 -10.08 3.00 22.34
N PRO A 113 -11.24 2.54 21.83
CA PRO A 113 -12.01 1.47 22.45
C PRO A 113 -11.26 0.12 22.50
N VAL A 114 -11.71 -0.79 23.37
CA VAL A 114 -11.08 -2.09 23.60
C VAL A 114 -11.20 -3.04 22.39
N GLU A 115 -12.17 -2.79 21.52
CA GLU A 115 -12.42 -3.51 20.26
C GLU A 115 -11.24 -3.35 19.29
N PHE A 116 -10.44 -2.30 19.44
CA PHE A 116 -9.19 -2.17 18.71
C PHE A 116 -8.06 -2.86 19.45
N ASN A 117 -7.51 -3.91 18.84
CA ASN A 117 -6.41 -4.71 19.40
C ASN A 117 -5.16 -3.88 19.79
N ARG A 118 -4.96 -2.70 19.18
CA ARG A 118 -3.84 -1.80 19.49
C ARG A 118 -4.27 -0.35 19.50
N LYS A 119 -3.59 0.43 20.34
CA LYS A 119 -3.73 1.88 20.44
C LYS A 119 -2.79 2.59 19.46
N THR A 120 -3.04 3.88 19.22
CA THR A 120 -2.10 4.77 18.54
C THR A 120 -0.88 5.05 19.43
N ARG A 121 0.20 5.51 18.80
CA ARG A 121 1.43 5.95 19.45
C ARG A 121 2.11 7.01 18.59
N SER A 122 3.05 7.76 19.18
CA SER A 122 3.93 8.70 18.46
C SER A 122 4.53 8.11 17.17
N LEU A 123 4.67 8.98 16.16
CA LEU A 123 5.32 8.67 14.89
C LEU A 123 6.86 8.60 14.98
N ASP A 124 7.45 8.77 16.17
CA ASP A 124 8.89 8.55 16.35
C ASP A 124 9.27 7.06 16.15
N ASP A 125 8.34 6.15 16.42
CA ASP A 125 8.51 4.70 16.32
C ASP A 125 7.94 4.08 15.03
N VAL A 126 7.85 4.84 13.93
CA VAL A 126 7.22 4.39 12.66
C VAL A 126 7.72 3.03 12.18
N SER A 127 9.01 2.73 12.33
CA SER A 127 9.60 1.43 11.95
C SER A 127 8.96 0.23 12.67
N ARG A 128 8.45 0.44 13.89
CA ARG A 128 7.95 -0.59 14.80
C ARG A 128 6.43 -0.75 14.77
N LEU A 129 5.71 0.11 14.06
CA LEU A 129 4.26 0.01 13.92
C LEU A 129 3.87 -1.38 13.42
N LYS A 130 2.80 -1.94 13.99
CA LYS A 130 2.21 -3.20 13.52
C LYS A 130 1.13 -2.94 12.47
N ALA A 131 0.75 -3.97 11.72
CA ALA A 131 -0.23 -3.83 10.65
C ALA A 131 -1.59 -3.33 11.16
N THR A 132 -2.03 -3.80 12.32
CA THR A 132 -3.29 -3.37 12.95
C THR A 132 -3.27 -1.89 13.34
N GLU A 133 -2.11 -1.34 13.74
CA GLU A 133 -1.94 0.09 13.99
C GLU A 133 -1.98 0.88 12.69
N CYS A 134 -1.27 0.44 11.66
CA CYS A 134 -1.33 1.05 10.34
C CYS A 134 -2.75 1.05 9.77
N ARG A 135 -3.52 -0.03 9.97
CA ARG A 135 -4.95 -0.11 9.61
C ARG A 135 -5.79 0.91 10.37
N LEU A 136 -5.63 0.98 11.70
CA LEU A 136 -6.32 1.96 12.54
C LEU A 136 -6.05 3.40 12.08
N LEU A 137 -4.77 3.71 11.85
CA LEU A 137 -4.33 5.01 11.39
C LEU A 137 -4.95 5.35 10.03
N LEU A 138 -4.83 4.46 9.04
CA LEU A 138 -5.37 4.66 7.70
C LEU A 138 -6.88 4.85 7.67
N LEU A 139 -7.64 3.98 8.38
CA LEU A 139 -9.09 3.89 8.20
C LEU A 139 -9.91 4.77 9.14
N TYR A 140 -9.35 5.20 10.27
CA TYR A 140 -10.12 5.90 11.31
C TYR A 140 -9.48 7.21 11.75
N VAL A 141 -8.18 7.22 12.03
CA VAL A 141 -7.54 8.35 12.71
C VAL A 141 -7.08 9.43 11.72
N PHE A 142 -6.27 9.07 10.73
CA PHE A 142 -5.64 10.02 9.81
C PHE A 142 -6.58 10.81 8.90
N PRO A 143 -7.70 10.27 8.39
CA PRO A 143 -8.63 11.06 7.59
C PRO A 143 -9.15 12.30 8.33
N VAL A 144 -9.23 12.22 9.67
CA VAL A 144 -9.69 13.32 10.51
C VAL A 144 -8.52 14.21 10.92
N ILE A 145 -7.45 13.64 11.47
CA ILE A 145 -6.40 14.45 12.10
C ILE A 145 -5.46 15.13 11.09
N LEU A 146 -5.25 14.54 9.91
CA LEU A 146 -4.35 15.10 8.91
C LEU A 146 -4.96 16.29 8.17
N LYS A 147 -6.30 16.38 8.15
CA LYS A 147 -7.04 17.44 7.48
C LYS A 147 -6.64 18.79 8.06
N HIS A 148 -6.33 19.75 7.19
CA HIS A 148 -5.84 21.09 7.54
C HIS A 148 -4.47 21.15 8.26
N ARG A 149 -3.77 20.02 8.45
CA ARG A 149 -2.42 19.99 9.06
C ARG A 149 -1.34 19.65 8.05
N LEU A 150 -1.60 18.72 7.14
CA LEU A 150 -0.67 18.42 6.04
C LEU A 150 -0.86 19.39 4.87
N PRO A 151 0.18 19.57 4.03
CA PRO A 151 0.01 20.21 2.72
C PRO A 151 -1.13 19.54 1.95
N GLU A 152 -2.00 20.35 1.33
CA GLU A 152 -3.22 19.86 0.69
C GLU A 152 -2.96 18.71 -0.29
N GLN A 153 -1.90 18.83 -1.11
CA GLN A 153 -1.51 17.79 -2.07
C GLN A 153 -1.19 16.45 -1.40
N ILE A 154 -0.56 16.44 -0.22
CA ILE A 154 -0.24 15.21 0.52
C ILE A 154 -1.50 14.64 1.16
N TYR A 155 -2.36 15.50 1.70
CA TYR A 155 -3.62 15.06 2.30
C TYR A 155 -4.55 14.43 1.25
N GLN A 156 -4.76 15.10 0.11
CA GLN A 156 -5.58 14.58 -0.99
C GLN A 156 -5.03 13.26 -1.52
N HIS A 157 -3.71 13.16 -1.69
CA HIS A 157 -3.06 11.91 -2.09
C HIS A 157 -3.29 10.78 -1.08
N PHE A 158 -3.13 11.05 0.22
CA PHE A 158 -3.47 10.09 1.27
C PHE A 158 -4.94 9.66 1.23
N MET A 159 -5.85 10.60 0.93
CA MET A 159 -7.29 10.31 0.84
C MET A 159 -7.63 9.34 -0.30
N LEU A 160 -6.88 9.33 -1.42
CA LEU A 160 -7.05 8.33 -2.47
C LEU A 160 -6.90 6.90 -1.91
N LEU A 161 -5.83 6.66 -1.17
CA LEU A 161 -5.58 5.36 -0.53
C LEU A 161 -6.61 5.06 0.56
N HIS A 162 -6.94 6.04 1.40
CA HIS A 162 -7.95 5.85 2.45
C HIS A 162 -9.31 5.41 1.86
N ILE A 163 -9.80 6.13 0.86
CA ILE A 163 -11.13 5.88 0.27
C ILE A 163 -11.13 4.53 -0.45
N ALA A 164 -10.12 4.24 -1.27
CA ALA A 164 -10.02 2.95 -1.95
C ALA A 164 -10.05 1.77 -0.96
N ILE A 165 -9.22 1.82 0.08
CA ILE A 165 -9.15 0.76 1.10
C ILE A 165 -10.37 0.77 2.03
N ARG A 166 -11.19 1.82 2.06
CA ARG A 166 -12.47 1.82 2.78
C ARG A 166 -13.59 1.14 1.98
N ILE A 167 -13.48 1.11 0.65
CA ILE A 167 -14.47 0.48 -0.24
C ILE A 167 -14.28 -1.04 -0.32
N LEU A 168 -13.04 -1.50 -0.55
CA LEU A 168 -12.70 -2.92 -0.79
C LEU A 168 -12.99 -3.94 0.35
N PRO A 169 -13.05 -3.57 1.65
CA PRO A 169 -13.33 -4.51 2.74
C PRO A 169 -14.80 -4.94 2.89
N TRP A 170 -15.74 -4.27 2.24
CA TRP A 170 -17.16 -4.47 2.56
C TRP A 170 -17.83 -5.43 1.59
N ASN A 171 -18.16 -6.64 2.06
CA ASN A 171 -18.80 -7.71 1.28
C ASN A 171 -20.07 -7.27 0.52
N GLU A 172 -20.82 -6.28 0.99
CA GLU A 172 -21.98 -5.74 0.26
C GLU A 172 -21.58 -4.70 -0.80
N LYS A 173 -20.54 -3.91 -0.55
CA LYS A 173 -20.06 -2.88 -1.50
C LYS A 173 -19.20 -3.44 -2.61
N VAL A 174 -18.50 -4.54 -2.36
CA VAL A 174 -17.75 -5.32 -3.36
C VAL A 174 -18.72 -6.02 -4.34
N LYS A 175 -20.00 -6.22 -3.99
CA LYS A 175 -20.99 -6.71 -4.96
C LYS A 175 -21.39 -5.66 -6.01
N ASP A 176 -21.11 -4.38 -5.75
CA ASP A 176 -21.34 -3.31 -6.70
C ASP A 176 -20.06 -3.07 -7.53
N GLN A 177 -20.12 -3.47 -8.79
CA GLN A 177 -19.02 -3.34 -9.74
C GLN A 177 -18.54 -1.89 -9.89
N ALA A 178 -19.44 -0.90 -9.74
CA ALA A 178 -19.08 0.51 -9.82
C ALA A 178 -18.20 0.94 -8.64
N ASN A 179 -18.44 0.42 -7.44
CA ASN A 179 -17.62 0.72 -6.27
C ASN A 179 -16.21 0.12 -6.39
N ILE A 180 -16.09 -1.13 -6.85
CA ILE A 180 -14.77 -1.72 -7.07
C ILE A 180 -14.02 -0.94 -8.16
N GLU A 181 -14.68 -0.59 -9.26
CA GLU A 181 -14.05 0.16 -10.33
C GLU A 181 -13.60 1.54 -9.87
N TYR A 182 -14.40 2.23 -9.06
CA TYR A 182 -14.00 3.49 -8.44
C TYR A 182 -12.78 3.31 -7.52
N ALA A 183 -12.76 2.27 -6.68
CA ALA A 183 -11.60 1.96 -5.84
C ALA A 183 -10.35 1.66 -6.68
N ASN A 184 -10.50 0.96 -7.81
CA ASN A 184 -9.41 0.69 -8.74
C ASN A 184 -8.81 1.99 -9.30
N GLN A 185 -9.65 2.89 -9.79
CA GLN A 185 -9.23 4.20 -10.30
C GLN A 185 -8.48 5.02 -9.24
N LEU A 186 -8.95 5.00 -7.99
CA LEU A 186 -8.28 5.67 -6.89
C LEU A 186 -6.89 5.08 -6.58
N LEU A 187 -6.72 3.76 -6.67
CA LEU A 187 -5.42 3.10 -6.46
C LEU A 187 -4.44 3.39 -7.60
N ILE A 188 -4.91 3.35 -8.85
CA ILE A 188 -4.11 3.76 -10.01
C ILE A 188 -3.64 5.20 -9.86
N LEU A 189 -4.58 6.12 -9.56
CA LEU A 189 -4.27 7.53 -9.37
C LEU A 189 -3.29 7.76 -8.21
N PHE A 190 -3.42 7.00 -7.12
CA PHE A 190 -2.47 7.03 -6.01
C PHE A 190 -1.06 6.66 -6.45
N VAL A 191 -0.91 5.61 -7.27
CA VAL A 191 0.40 5.17 -7.78
C VAL A 191 0.96 6.20 -8.76
N GLU A 192 0.15 6.72 -9.69
CA GLU A 192 0.57 7.69 -10.71
C GLU A 192 1.01 9.05 -10.13
N GLN A 193 0.32 9.53 -9.09
CA GLN A 193 0.65 10.83 -8.45
C GLN A 193 1.82 10.74 -7.46
N SER A 194 2.14 9.53 -7.00
CA SER A 194 3.18 9.32 -5.98
C SER A 194 4.58 9.85 -6.37
N PRO A 195 5.09 9.72 -7.61
CA PRO A 195 6.40 10.23 -8.01
C PRO A 195 6.52 11.75 -7.95
N GLU A 196 5.41 12.47 -8.14
CA GLU A 196 5.36 13.93 -8.05
C GLU A 196 5.45 14.45 -6.62
N ILE A 197 5.04 13.63 -5.65
CA ILE A 197 5.03 14.00 -4.23
C ILE A 197 6.28 13.47 -3.52
N TYR A 198 6.60 12.19 -3.73
CA TYR A 198 7.60 11.45 -2.96
C TYR A 198 8.88 11.12 -3.75
N GLY A 199 8.91 11.39 -5.06
CA GLY A 199 9.99 11.03 -5.98
C GLY A 199 9.84 9.62 -6.55
N ASN A 200 10.54 9.34 -7.66
CA ASN A 200 10.42 8.09 -8.41
C ASN A 200 10.75 6.84 -7.57
N SER A 201 11.68 6.96 -6.60
CA SER A 201 12.00 5.87 -5.66
C SER A 201 10.83 5.44 -4.77
N PHE A 202 9.72 6.18 -4.77
CA PHE A 202 8.56 5.78 -4.00
C PHE A 202 7.85 4.55 -4.57
N ILE A 203 7.84 4.36 -5.90
CA ILE A 203 7.08 3.28 -6.55
C ILE A 203 7.81 1.94 -6.49
N THR A 204 7.93 1.38 -5.28
CA THR A 204 8.46 0.01 -5.08
C THR A 204 7.39 -1.04 -5.35
N TYR A 205 7.79 -2.32 -5.34
CA TYR A 205 6.91 -3.49 -5.40
C TYR A 205 5.57 -3.32 -4.68
N ASN A 206 5.58 -2.99 -3.39
CA ASN A 206 4.33 -2.89 -2.62
C ASN A 206 3.42 -1.73 -3.07
N ILE A 207 3.99 -0.64 -3.58
CA ILE A 207 3.20 0.51 -4.05
C ILE A 207 2.58 0.17 -5.41
N HIS A 208 3.37 -0.38 -6.32
CA HIS A 208 2.88 -0.80 -7.63
C HIS A 208 1.76 -1.85 -7.52
N ASN A 209 1.95 -2.90 -6.70
CA ASN A 209 0.95 -3.98 -6.59
C ASN A 209 -0.40 -3.53 -5.98
N LEU A 210 -0.54 -2.29 -5.48
CA LEU A 210 -1.84 -1.74 -5.08
C LEU A 210 -2.84 -1.75 -6.22
N ILE A 211 -2.41 -1.54 -7.47
CA ILE A 211 -3.32 -1.46 -8.63
C ILE A 211 -4.03 -2.79 -8.92
N HIS A 212 -3.51 -3.92 -8.43
CA HIS A 212 -4.11 -5.24 -8.65
C HIS A 212 -5.08 -5.67 -7.53
N LEU A 213 -5.18 -4.87 -6.47
CA LEU A 213 -5.95 -5.22 -5.28
C LEU A 213 -7.46 -5.26 -5.56
N ALA A 214 -7.94 -4.38 -6.43
CA ALA A 214 -9.33 -4.36 -6.86
C ALA A 214 -9.71 -5.64 -7.60
N ASP A 215 -8.86 -6.13 -8.51
CA ASP A 215 -9.06 -7.38 -9.25
C ASP A 215 -9.06 -8.60 -8.33
N ASP A 216 -8.16 -8.63 -7.34
CA ASP A 216 -8.19 -9.68 -6.31
C ASP A 216 -9.51 -9.67 -5.54
N CYS A 217 -10.05 -8.49 -5.22
CA CYS A 217 -11.35 -8.39 -4.56
C CYS A 217 -12.51 -8.85 -5.47
N ARG A 218 -12.46 -8.57 -6.78
CA ARG A 218 -13.46 -9.07 -7.75
C ARG A 218 -13.52 -10.59 -7.79
N ARG A 219 -12.35 -11.23 -7.77
CA ARG A 219 -12.23 -12.70 -7.89
C ARG A 219 -12.55 -13.42 -6.60
N LEU A 220 -12.02 -12.95 -5.47
CA LEU A 220 -11.94 -13.73 -4.23
C LEU A 220 -12.83 -13.16 -3.11
N GLY A 221 -13.58 -12.09 -3.37
CA GLY A 221 -14.40 -11.41 -2.37
C GLY A 221 -13.62 -10.36 -1.58
N ALA A 222 -14.21 -9.84 -0.51
CA ALA A 222 -13.68 -8.68 0.20
C ALA A 222 -12.26 -8.86 0.73
N ILE A 223 -11.54 -7.74 0.87
CA ILE A 223 -10.15 -7.73 1.34
C ILE A 223 -9.94 -8.41 2.71
N GLU A 224 -10.97 -8.44 3.56
CA GLU A 224 -10.93 -9.03 4.89
C GLU A 224 -11.00 -10.57 4.85
N THR A 225 -11.63 -11.16 3.82
CA THR A 225 -11.63 -12.62 3.63
C THR A 225 -10.29 -13.14 3.12
N GLN A 226 -9.40 -12.23 2.70
CA GLN A 226 -8.07 -12.53 2.17
C GLN A 226 -6.95 -12.29 3.20
N GLN A 227 -7.26 -11.77 4.40
CA GLN A 227 -6.28 -11.57 5.46
C GLN A 227 -5.96 -12.90 6.17
N CYS A 228 -4.68 -13.28 6.20
CA CYS A 228 -4.21 -14.46 6.91
C CYS A 228 -4.12 -14.28 8.44
N VAL A 229 -4.90 -13.41 9.07
CA VAL A 229 -4.83 -13.15 10.52
C VAL A 229 -6.19 -13.43 11.17
N ALA A 230 -6.20 -14.42 12.06
CA ALA A 230 -7.30 -14.66 12.98
C ALA A 230 -7.60 -13.38 13.77
N SER A 231 -8.88 -13.00 13.77
CA SER A 231 -9.48 -12.06 14.72
C SER A 231 -9.08 -12.35 16.15
#